data_AF-X0XDM8-F1
#
_entry.id   AF-X0XDM8-F1
#
_cell.length_a   1.000
_cell.length_b   1.000
_cell.length_c   1.000
_cell.angle_alpha   90.00
_cell.angle_beta   90.00
_cell.angle_gamma   90.00
#
_symmetry.space_group_name_H-M   'P 1'
#
loop_
_entity.id
_entity.type
_entity.pdbx_description
1 polymer ?
#
loop_
_entity_poly.entity_id
_entity_poly.type
_entity_poly.pdbx_seq_one_letter_code
_entity_poly.pdbx_strand_id
1 'polypeptide(L)'
;AGEDGWSTDSILVRGSQDIILDHCSASWGTDEVLSVGHTPTDRVTVQWCFISEGLADSTHDKGPHSMGGIDSRLANGRISRHHNLYAHNNTRNPRPGSVHDEDIARFEAQYNIVDSGMTYDFRNNVVYNWGGSRAGYTTGDSDRIAMNYVANYLKPGPDSTGETAFNAAPRARIYQRETLVKGRDVGWEGISKKYIRLDKPVMVAPVLTEPARVAFERVLTEGGASRPNRDSVDERLVTEVRQG
;
A
#
# COMPACT_ATOMS: atom_id res chain seq x y z
N ALA A 1 8.82 -2.86 -34.73
CA ALA A 1 8.16 -2.06 -33.68
C ALA A 1 9.28 -1.52 -32.81
N GLY A 2 9.34 -0.22 -32.56
CA GLY A 2 10.33 0.36 -31.65
C GLY A 2 10.06 -0.15 -30.23
N GLU A 3 11.12 -0.46 -29.50
CA GLU A 3 11.05 -0.79 -28.07
C GLU A 3 10.82 0.50 -27.27
N ASP A 4 9.63 1.08 -27.43
CA ASP A 4 9.15 2.10 -26.50
C ASP A 4 8.80 1.37 -25.20
N GLY A 5 9.29 1.87 -24.06
CA GLY A 5 9.13 1.22 -22.74
C GLY A 5 7.68 0.86 -22.40
N TRP A 6 7.45 -0.36 -21.92
CA TRP A 6 6.13 -0.83 -21.48
C TRP A 6 6.06 -0.78 -19.95
N SER A 7 5.11 -0.02 -19.41
CA SER A 7 4.84 0.10 -17.98
C SER A 7 3.47 -0.49 -17.65
N THR A 8 3.45 -1.55 -16.85
CA THR A 8 2.23 -2.28 -16.51
C THR A 8 2.24 -2.75 -15.07
N ASP A 9 1.07 -2.64 -14.43
CA ASP A 9 0.83 -3.26 -13.14
C ASP A 9 0.59 -4.76 -13.28
N SER A 10 0.99 -5.55 -12.29
CA SER A 10 0.58 -6.96 -12.22
C SER A 10 -0.94 -7.09 -12.02
N ILE A 11 -1.50 -6.25 -11.15
CA ILE A 11 -2.95 -6.12 -10.94
C ILE A 11 -3.31 -4.62 -10.84
N LEU A 12 -4.24 -4.18 -11.69
CA LEU A 12 -4.80 -2.83 -11.66
C LEU A 12 -6.32 -2.87 -11.53
N VAL A 13 -6.85 -2.32 -10.43
CA VAL A 13 -8.30 -2.05 -10.29
C VAL A 13 -8.56 -0.61 -10.70
N ARG A 14 -9.32 -0.42 -11.79
CA ARG A 14 -9.59 0.91 -12.37
C ARG A 14 -11.06 1.05 -12.75
N GLY A 15 -11.67 2.19 -12.40
CA GLY A 15 -13.03 2.54 -12.86
C GLY A 15 -14.10 1.61 -12.31
N SER A 16 -13.90 1.08 -11.10
CA SER A 16 -14.66 -0.04 -10.55
C SER A 16 -15.11 0.22 -9.12
N GLN A 17 -16.12 -0.52 -8.67
CA GLN A 17 -16.60 -0.44 -7.29
C GLN A 17 -17.02 -1.80 -6.75
N ASP A 18 -17.02 -1.96 -5.42
CA ASP A 18 -17.39 -3.20 -4.72
C ASP A 18 -16.49 -4.39 -5.07
N ILE A 19 -15.18 -4.19 -4.91
CA ILE A 19 -14.16 -5.17 -5.27
C ILE A 19 -13.47 -5.73 -4.02
N ILE A 20 -13.24 -7.05 -4.02
CA ILE A 20 -12.36 -7.72 -3.06
C ILE A 20 -11.27 -8.45 -3.84
N LEU A 21 -10.02 -8.17 -3.51
CA LEU A 21 -8.86 -8.97 -3.87
C LEU A 21 -8.42 -9.71 -2.60
N ASP A 22 -8.46 -11.04 -2.64
CA ASP A 22 -8.15 -11.90 -1.50
C ASP A 22 -7.23 -13.04 -1.93
N HIS A 23 -6.19 -13.31 -1.14
CA HIS A 23 -5.26 -14.43 -1.37
C HIS A 23 -4.64 -14.46 -2.79
N CYS A 24 -4.33 -13.28 -3.34
CA CYS A 24 -3.56 -13.17 -4.58
C CYS A 24 -2.07 -12.97 -4.28
N SER A 25 -1.20 -13.59 -5.08
CA SER A 25 0.23 -13.23 -5.14
C SER A 25 0.49 -12.48 -6.44
N ALA A 26 0.87 -11.22 -6.33
CA ALA A 26 1.21 -10.35 -7.44
C ALA A 26 2.69 -10.00 -7.35
N SER A 27 3.41 -10.14 -8.46
CA SER A 27 4.83 -9.82 -8.53
C SER A 27 5.24 -9.35 -9.92
N TRP A 28 6.45 -8.80 -10.01
CA TRP A 28 7.13 -8.43 -11.25
C TRP A 28 6.40 -7.42 -12.13
N GLY A 29 5.65 -6.51 -11.52
CA GLY A 29 5.12 -5.33 -12.21
C GLY A 29 6.24 -4.41 -12.66
N THR A 30 6.09 -3.77 -13.83
CA THR A 30 7.08 -2.82 -14.37
C THR A 30 6.76 -1.37 -14.01
N ASP A 31 5.50 -1.04 -13.66
CA ASP A 31 5.16 0.20 -12.94
C ASP A 31 4.92 -0.11 -11.46
N GLU A 32 3.68 -0.44 -11.07
CA GLU A 32 3.34 -0.97 -9.77
C GLU A 32 3.11 -2.48 -9.75
N VAL A 33 3.09 -3.09 -8.57
CA VAL A 33 2.65 -4.48 -8.43
C VAL A 33 1.12 -4.55 -8.32
N LEU A 34 0.51 -3.81 -7.39
CA LEU A 34 -0.94 -3.82 -7.19
C LEU A 34 -1.50 -2.43 -6.87
N SER A 35 -2.14 -1.79 -7.85
CA SER A 35 -2.77 -0.48 -7.70
C SER A 35 -4.30 -0.53 -7.70
N VAL A 36 -4.91 0.43 -7.01
CA VAL A 36 -6.36 0.67 -6.99
C VAL A 36 -6.63 2.14 -7.32
N GLY A 37 -7.10 2.43 -8.53
CA GLY A 37 -7.47 3.78 -8.91
C GLY A 37 -7.17 4.15 -10.35
N HIS A 38 -6.44 5.27 -10.54
CA HIS A 38 -6.23 6.01 -11.80
C HIS A 38 -7.49 6.63 -12.44
N THR A 39 -8.67 6.10 -12.15
CA THR A 39 -9.99 6.68 -12.43
C THR A 39 -10.90 6.47 -11.22
N PRO A 40 -12.07 7.12 -11.15
CA PRO A 40 -13.03 6.94 -10.05
C PRO A 40 -13.23 5.47 -9.66
N THR A 41 -12.78 5.11 -8.45
CA THR A 41 -12.75 3.73 -7.94
C THR A 41 -13.04 3.78 -6.44
N ASP A 42 -13.95 2.95 -5.95
CA ASP A 42 -14.47 3.09 -4.59
C ASP A 42 -14.93 1.75 -3.99
N ARG A 43 -14.87 1.59 -2.65
CA ARG A 43 -15.21 0.35 -1.94
C ARG A 43 -14.41 -0.85 -2.44
N VAL A 44 -13.10 -0.77 -2.23
CA VAL A 44 -12.16 -1.84 -2.58
C VAL A 44 -11.45 -2.37 -1.32
N THR A 45 -11.38 -3.68 -1.20
CA THR A 45 -10.62 -4.36 -0.14
C THR A 45 -9.52 -5.20 -0.78
N VAL A 46 -8.28 -5.00 -0.34
CA VAL A 46 -7.14 -5.86 -0.66
C VAL A 46 -6.73 -6.54 0.63
N GLN A 47 -6.88 -7.85 0.69
CA GLN A 47 -6.63 -8.60 1.91
C GLN A 47 -5.88 -9.90 1.66
N TRP A 48 -5.03 -10.30 2.61
CA TRP A 48 -4.30 -11.56 2.51
C TRP A 48 -3.52 -11.71 1.19
N CYS A 49 -3.10 -10.62 0.54
CA CYS A 49 -2.36 -10.67 -0.72
C CYS A 49 -0.86 -10.50 -0.50
N PHE A 50 -0.06 -11.10 -1.38
CA PHE A 50 1.37 -10.82 -1.51
C PHE A 50 1.58 -9.83 -2.66
N ILE A 51 2.33 -8.77 -2.39
CA ILE A 51 2.60 -7.65 -3.28
C ILE A 51 4.12 -7.44 -3.26
N SER A 52 4.82 -8.04 -4.20
CA SER A 52 6.27 -8.20 -4.07
C SER A 52 7.06 -8.08 -5.36
N GLU A 53 8.36 -7.85 -5.21
CA GLU A 53 9.34 -7.94 -6.31
C GLU A 53 8.97 -7.13 -7.56
N GLY A 54 8.51 -5.88 -7.39
CA GLY A 54 8.42 -4.96 -8.52
C GLY A 54 9.75 -4.84 -9.25
N LEU A 55 9.74 -4.84 -10.59
CA LEU A 55 10.96 -4.91 -11.40
C LEU A 55 11.67 -3.55 -11.43
N ALA A 56 12.78 -3.43 -10.70
CA ALA A 56 13.54 -2.18 -10.62
C ALA A 56 14.10 -1.74 -11.98
N ASP A 57 14.99 -2.53 -12.58
CA ASP A 57 15.67 -2.18 -13.84
C ASP A 57 15.07 -2.95 -15.02
N SER A 58 13.92 -2.48 -15.50
CA SER A 58 13.17 -3.12 -16.60
C SER A 58 12.74 -2.10 -17.65
N THR A 59 11.52 -2.20 -18.17
CA THR A 59 11.02 -1.46 -19.34
C THR A 59 10.39 -0.11 -19.00
N HIS A 60 10.43 0.34 -17.75
CA HIS A 60 9.78 1.58 -17.34
C HIS A 60 10.53 2.82 -17.88
N ASP A 61 9.79 3.74 -18.51
CA ASP A 61 10.32 4.93 -19.20
C ASP A 61 11.07 5.92 -18.27
N LYS A 62 10.62 6.04 -17.01
CA LYS A 62 11.26 6.85 -15.96
C LYS A 62 12.54 6.25 -15.38
N GLY A 63 13.06 5.13 -15.91
CA GLY A 63 14.20 4.42 -15.36
C GLY A 63 13.80 3.50 -14.20
N PRO A 64 14.66 3.30 -13.17
CA PRO A 64 14.42 2.31 -12.13
C PRO A 64 13.04 2.47 -11.43
N HIS A 65 12.15 1.45 -11.52
CA HIS A 65 10.75 1.54 -11.11
C HIS A 65 10.20 0.25 -10.45
N SER A 66 10.50 0.06 -9.17
CA SER A 66 9.94 -1.03 -8.35
C SER A 66 8.95 -0.47 -7.32
N MET A 67 7.65 -0.66 -7.53
CA MET A 67 6.62 0.03 -6.74
C MET A 67 5.56 -0.95 -6.21
N GLY A 68 5.22 -0.87 -4.92
CA GLY A 68 4.20 -1.74 -4.32
C GLY A 68 2.78 -1.47 -4.84
N GLY A 69 2.35 -0.21 -4.85
CA GLY A 69 1.03 0.15 -5.36
C GLY A 69 0.62 1.59 -5.10
N ILE A 70 -0.18 2.14 -6.01
CA ILE A 70 -0.85 3.42 -5.85
C ILE A 70 -2.34 3.21 -5.52
N ASP A 71 -2.83 3.98 -4.56
CA ASP A 71 -4.25 4.09 -4.27
C ASP A 71 -4.76 5.50 -4.55
N SER A 72 -5.70 5.64 -5.48
CA SER A 72 -6.27 6.93 -5.88
C SER A 72 -7.39 7.36 -4.94
N ARG A 73 -7.50 8.67 -4.71
CA ARG A 73 -8.56 9.27 -3.88
C ARG A 73 -9.83 9.64 -4.64
N LEU A 74 -9.89 9.41 -5.96
CA LEU A 74 -11.07 9.73 -6.77
C LEU A 74 -12.31 8.97 -6.29
N ALA A 75 -13.48 9.61 -6.34
CA ALA A 75 -14.77 9.05 -5.88
C ALA A 75 -14.75 8.56 -4.42
N ASN A 76 -14.21 9.37 -3.51
CA ASN A 76 -14.04 9.09 -2.08
C ASN A 76 -12.95 8.04 -1.75
N GLY A 77 -12.50 7.25 -2.72
CA GLY A 77 -11.41 6.28 -2.58
C GLY A 77 -11.49 5.44 -1.32
N ARG A 78 -12.67 4.86 -0.99
CA ARG A 78 -12.84 4.04 0.21
C ARG A 78 -12.13 2.71 0.01
N ILE A 79 -10.90 2.62 0.50
CA ILE A 79 -10.02 1.48 0.26
C ILE A 79 -9.53 0.93 1.60
N SER A 80 -9.63 -0.38 1.77
CA SER A 80 -9.01 -1.08 2.88
C SER A 80 -7.94 -2.04 2.38
N ARG A 81 -6.79 -2.03 3.05
CA ARG A 81 -5.67 -2.92 2.81
C ARG A 81 -5.28 -3.55 4.15
N HIS A 82 -5.52 -4.85 4.30
CA HIS A 82 -5.19 -5.53 5.54
C HIS A 82 -4.66 -6.94 5.40
N HIS A 83 -3.79 -7.36 6.31
CA HIS A 83 -3.19 -8.69 6.27
C HIS A 83 -2.44 -8.98 4.96
N ASN A 84 -1.90 -7.96 4.30
CA ASN A 84 -1.09 -8.14 3.09
C ASN A 84 0.40 -8.17 3.42
N LEU A 85 1.18 -8.84 2.58
CA LEU A 85 2.64 -8.74 2.56
C LEU A 85 3.06 -7.80 1.42
N TYR A 86 3.82 -6.77 1.77
CA TYR A 86 4.62 -5.98 0.84
C TYR A 86 6.09 -6.38 1.02
N ALA A 87 6.76 -6.88 -0.01
CA ALA A 87 8.13 -7.34 0.12
C ALA A 87 8.99 -7.01 -1.10
N HIS A 88 10.20 -6.49 -0.88
CA HIS A 88 11.18 -6.23 -1.95
C HIS A 88 10.68 -5.28 -3.06
N ASN A 89 9.81 -4.34 -2.69
CA ASN A 89 9.45 -3.22 -3.55
C ASN A 89 10.23 -1.98 -3.12
N ASN A 90 10.85 -1.26 -4.05
CA ASN A 90 11.66 -0.08 -3.72
C ASN A 90 10.83 0.98 -2.96
N THR A 91 9.60 1.29 -3.39
CA THR A 91 8.74 2.20 -2.61
C THR A 91 7.24 1.99 -2.89
N ARG A 92 6.38 2.90 -2.44
CA ARG A 92 4.90 2.82 -2.52
C ARG A 92 4.33 1.60 -1.78
N ASN A 93 4.76 1.39 -0.53
CA ASN A 93 4.30 0.30 0.33
C ASN A 93 3.53 0.81 1.57
N PRO A 94 2.34 1.44 1.45
CA PRO A 94 1.61 1.82 0.23
C PRO A 94 1.83 3.29 -0.17
N ARG A 95 1.25 3.73 -1.31
CA ARG A 95 1.10 5.15 -1.68
C ARG A 95 -0.38 5.57 -1.87
N PRO A 96 -1.10 5.96 -0.80
CA PRO A 96 -2.46 6.49 -0.92
C PRO A 96 -2.49 7.97 -1.33
N GLY A 97 -3.58 8.37 -1.98
CA GLY A 97 -3.91 9.75 -2.33
C GLY A 97 -3.64 10.18 -3.77
N SER A 98 -3.00 9.35 -4.59
CA SER A 98 -2.39 9.77 -5.87
C SER A 98 -3.43 10.22 -6.91
N VAL A 99 -3.69 11.53 -6.92
CA VAL A 99 -4.48 12.24 -7.93
C VAL A 99 -3.81 13.57 -8.19
N HIS A 100 -3.53 13.88 -9.46
CA HIS A 100 -3.09 15.21 -9.83
C HIS A 100 -4.26 16.19 -9.74
N ASP A 101 -4.05 17.36 -9.13
CA ASP A 101 -5.14 18.32 -8.88
C ASP A 101 -5.85 18.77 -10.17
N GLU A 102 -5.11 18.85 -11.28
CA GLU A 102 -5.62 19.14 -12.62
C GLU A 102 -6.62 18.10 -13.15
N ASP A 103 -6.51 16.86 -12.69
CA ASP A 103 -7.39 15.77 -13.12
C ASP A 103 -8.71 15.75 -12.37
N ILE A 104 -8.79 16.36 -11.17
CA ILE A 104 -9.99 16.32 -10.32
C ILE A 104 -11.18 16.92 -11.06
N ALA A 105 -11.06 18.15 -11.53
CA ALA A 105 -12.17 18.86 -12.19
C ALA A 105 -12.65 18.12 -13.44
N ARG A 106 -11.72 17.53 -14.21
CA ARG A 106 -12.05 16.67 -15.35
C ARG A 106 -12.86 15.45 -14.91
N PHE A 107 -12.43 14.77 -13.86
CA PHE A 107 -13.11 13.57 -13.36
C PHE A 107 -14.46 13.88 -12.71
N GLU A 108 -14.57 14.97 -11.94
CA GLU A 108 -15.84 15.44 -11.39
C GLU A 108 -16.86 15.72 -12.49
N ALA A 109 -16.46 16.43 -13.55
CA ALA A 109 -17.32 16.71 -14.69
C ALA A 109 -17.67 15.45 -15.49
N GLN A 110 -16.68 14.60 -15.80
CA GLN A 110 -16.87 13.42 -16.64
C GLN A 110 -17.72 12.34 -15.97
N TYR A 111 -17.56 12.15 -14.66
CA TYR A 111 -18.20 11.06 -13.92
C TYR A 111 -19.33 11.53 -12.99
N ASN A 112 -19.60 12.83 -12.96
CA ASN A 112 -20.59 13.45 -12.07
C ASN A 112 -20.38 13.05 -10.59
N ILE A 113 -19.13 13.17 -10.14
CA ILE A 113 -18.71 12.88 -8.76
C ILE A 113 -18.25 14.15 -8.06
N VAL A 114 -18.18 14.12 -6.73
CA VAL A 114 -17.55 15.16 -5.91
C VAL A 114 -16.38 14.53 -5.18
N ASP A 115 -15.19 15.10 -5.33
CA ASP A 115 -14.00 14.68 -4.61
C ASP A 115 -14.03 15.20 -3.17
N SER A 116 -14.40 14.32 -2.24
CA SER A 116 -14.46 14.61 -0.80
C SER A 116 -13.18 14.23 -0.05
N GLY A 117 -12.18 13.67 -0.75
CA GLY A 117 -10.99 13.06 -0.16
C GLY A 117 -11.13 11.54 0.05
N MET A 118 -10.03 10.90 0.42
CA MET A 118 -9.90 9.46 0.60
C MET A 118 -10.25 9.01 2.01
N THR A 119 -10.96 7.90 2.16
CA THR A 119 -10.99 7.13 3.42
C THR A 119 -10.18 5.85 3.25
N TYR A 120 -9.09 5.72 4.02
CA TYR A 120 -8.12 4.66 3.83
C TYR A 120 -7.88 3.87 5.11
N ASP A 121 -7.88 2.55 4.99
CA ASP A 121 -7.61 1.67 6.11
C ASP A 121 -6.41 0.79 5.82
N PHE A 122 -5.26 1.09 6.43
CA PHE A 122 -4.03 0.31 6.28
C PHE A 122 -3.69 -0.35 7.61
N ARG A 123 -4.08 -1.61 7.78
CA ARG A 123 -3.93 -2.30 9.05
C ARG A 123 -3.44 -3.74 8.96
N ASN A 124 -2.73 -4.21 9.97
CA ASN A 124 -2.26 -5.60 10.03
C ASN A 124 -1.45 -6.06 8.80
N ASN A 125 -0.81 -5.13 8.08
CA ASN A 125 0.05 -5.48 6.95
C ASN A 125 1.48 -5.74 7.43
N VAL A 126 2.19 -6.57 6.68
CA VAL A 126 3.64 -6.78 6.80
C VAL A 126 4.33 -6.01 5.68
N VAL A 127 5.33 -5.20 6.01
CA VAL A 127 6.14 -4.49 5.02
C VAL A 127 7.61 -4.81 5.23
N TYR A 128 8.25 -5.39 4.23
CA TYR A 128 9.62 -5.92 4.30
C TYR A 128 10.50 -5.38 3.17
N ASN A 129 11.76 -5.07 3.52
CA ASN A 129 12.82 -4.72 2.58
C ASN A 129 12.40 -3.67 1.54
N TRP A 130 11.85 -2.54 2.01
CA TRP A 130 11.63 -1.40 1.13
C TRP A 130 12.96 -0.73 0.81
N GLY A 131 13.02 -0.04 -0.32
CA GLY A 131 14.17 0.78 -0.69
C GLY A 131 14.14 2.17 -0.04
N GLY A 132 15.32 2.68 0.29
CA GLY A 132 15.47 4.02 0.84
C GLY A 132 15.00 4.15 2.30
N SER A 133 14.67 5.37 2.72
CA SER A 133 14.48 5.69 4.15
C SER A 133 13.06 5.53 4.69
N ARG A 134 12.09 5.17 3.82
CA ARG A 134 10.67 5.07 4.17
C ARG A 134 9.94 3.94 3.44
N ALA A 135 9.00 3.28 4.11
CA ALA A 135 8.21 2.21 3.53
C ALA A 135 7.05 2.73 2.64
N GLY A 136 6.17 3.56 3.22
CA GLY A 136 5.02 4.15 2.52
C GLY A 136 5.02 5.68 2.55
N TYR A 137 4.21 6.31 1.70
CA TYR A 137 4.07 7.76 1.69
C TYR A 137 2.81 8.26 0.96
N THR A 138 2.37 9.47 1.28
CA THR A 138 1.51 10.31 0.43
C THR A 138 2.37 11.42 -0.20
N THR A 139 1.92 12.02 -1.31
CA THR A 139 2.74 12.93 -2.12
C THR A 139 2.21 14.34 -2.28
N GLY A 140 0.89 14.53 -2.29
CA GLY A 140 0.29 15.83 -2.56
C GLY A 140 0.12 16.63 -1.28
N ASP A 141 0.61 17.86 -1.24
CA ASP A 141 0.21 18.80 -0.18
C ASP A 141 -1.32 19.01 -0.16
N SER A 142 -1.99 18.74 -1.28
CA SER A 142 -3.45 18.72 -1.45
C SER A 142 -4.13 17.39 -1.04
N ASP A 143 -3.37 16.32 -0.75
CA ASP A 143 -3.90 14.98 -0.49
C ASP A 143 -4.78 14.98 0.77
N ARG A 144 -6.10 15.01 0.54
CA ARG A 144 -7.13 14.90 1.57
C ARG A 144 -7.35 13.42 1.89
N ILE A 145 -6.58 12.88 2.83
CA ILE A 145 -6.67 11.47 3.23
C ILE A 145 -7.08 11.40 4.71
N ALA A 146 -8.14 10.65 5.01
CA ALA A 146 -8.46 10.20 6.36
C ALA A 146 -8.04 8.73 6.49
N MET A 147 -6.95 8.47 7.22
CA MET A 147 -6.30 7.15 7.26
C MET A 147 -6.29 6.54 8.67
N ASN A 148 -6.60 5.25 8.75
CA ASN A 148 -6.17 4.39 9.87
C ASN A 148 -4.85 3.70 9.49
N TYR A 149 -3.82 3.84 10.32
CA TYR A 149 -2.54 3.14 10.18
C TYR A 149 -2.31 2.30 11.46
N VAL A 150 -2.82 1.06 11.46
CA VAL A 150 -3.05 0.30 12.71
C VAL A 150 -2.40 -1.08 12.66
N ALA A 151 -1.68 -1.47 13.71
CA ALA A 151 -1.21 -2.84 13.90
C ALA A 151 -0.35 -3.39 12.75
N ASN A 152 0.38 -2.53 12.04
CA ASN A 152 1.26 -2.95 10.95
C ASN A 152 2.63 -3.41 11.50
N TYR A 153 3.23 -4.41 10.87
CA TYR A 153 4.57 -4.90 11.19
C TYR A 153 5.54 -4.59 10.05
N LEU A 154 6.54 -3.78 10.32
CA LEU A 154 7.54 -3.37 9.35
C LEU A 154 8.91 -3.92 9.73
N LYS A 155 9.61 -4.46 8.75
CA LYS A 155 10.97 -4.99 8.91
C LYS A 155 11.85 -4.43 7.79
N PRO A 156 12.78 -3.50 8.08
CA PRO A 156 13.76 -3.07 7.08
C PRO A 156 14.62 -4.27 6.67
N GLY A 157 15.06 -4.27 5.43
CA GLY A 157 15.98 -5.28 4.88
C GLY A 157 17.22 -4.61 4.28
N PRO A 158 18.05 -5.35 3.51
CA PRO A 158 19.26 -4.83 2.89
C PRO A 158 19.09 -3.55 2.06
N ASP A 159 17.93 -3.34 1.44
CA ASP A 159 17.65 -2.16 0.59
C ASP A 159 17.18 -0.93 1.39
N SER A 160 16.84 -1.14 2.67
CA SER A 160 16.32 -0.09 3.54
C SER A 160 17.45 0.75 4.13
N THR A 161 17.45 2.05 3.84
CA THR A 161 18.40 3.02 4.42
C THR A 161 17.83 3.80 5.60
N GLY A 162 16.62 3.46 6.03
CA GLY A 162 15.94 4.08 7.18
C GLY A 162 14.67 3.34 7.57
N GLU A 163 14.14 3.71 8.73
CA GLU A 163 13.09 2.98 9.45
C GLU A 163 11.73 3.69 9.48
N THR A 164 11.55 4.70 8.62
CA THR A 164 10.31 5.47 8.62
C THR A 164 9.16 4.62 8.09
N ALA A 165 8.14 4.37 8.90
CA ALA A 165 7.01 3.55 8.49
C ALA A 165 6.16 4.26 7.42
N PHE A 166 5.92 5.56 7.59
CA PHE A 166 5.13 6.33 6.65
C PHE A 166 5.52 7.81 6.62
N ASN A 167 5.67 8.39 5.42
CA ASN A 167 5.77 9.84 5.27
C ASN A 167 4.41 10.43 4.88
N ALA A 168 3.87 11.28 5.74
CA ALA A 168 2.58 11.91 5.52
C ALA A 168 2.68 13.26 4.77
N ALA A 169 1.52 13.86 4.50
CA ALA A 169 1.36 15.17 3.88
C ALA A 169 0.50 16.08 4.77
N PRO A 170 0.63 17.43 4.69
CA PRO A 170 0.02 18.36 5.63
C PRO A 170 -1.49 18.21 5.85
N ARG A 171 -2.23 17.75 4.83
CA ARG A 171 -3.69 17.56 4.87
C ARG A 171 -4.13 16.13 5.22
N ALA A 172 -3.18 15.21 5.34
CA ALA A 172 -3.47 13.86 5.80
C ALA A 172 -3.89 13.87 7.27
N ARG A 173 -5.03 13.27 7.56
CA ARG A 173 -5.58 13.04 8.90
C ARG A 173 -5.38 11.58 9.24
N ILE A 174 -4.53 11.28 10.22
CA ILE A 174 -4.10 9.91 10.50
C ILE A 174 -4.45 9.56 11.94
N TYR A 175 -5.13 8.42 12.11
CA TYR A 175 -5.18 7.68 13.36
C TYR A 175 -4.13 6.57 13.32
N GLN A 176 -3.29 6.47 14.34
CA GLN A 176 -2.27 5.44 14.46
C GLN A 176 -2.47 4.64 15.75
N ARG A 177 -2.24 3.33 15.69
CA ARG A 177 -2.11 2.47 16.88
C ARG A 177 -1.22 1.26 16.58
N GLU A 178 -0.30 0.93 17.49
CA GLU A 178 0.50 -0.31 17.46
C GLU A 178 1.28 -0.54 16.16
N THR A 179 2.14 0.39 15.75
CA THR A 179 2.96 0.21 14.55
C THR A 179 4.30 -0.37 14.99
N LEU A 180 4.63 -1.59 14.59
CA LEU A 180 5.91 -2.18 14.94
C LEU A 180 6.92 -1.97 13.82
N VAL A 181 8.12 -1.49 14.14
CA VAL A 181 9.30 -1.54 13.27
C VAL A 181 10.35 -2.39 13.96
N LYS A 182 10.77 -3.49 13.33
CA LYS A 182 11.64 -4.52 13.94
C LYS A 182 11.12 -4.99 15.31
N GLY A 183 9.81 -5.11 15.45
CA GLY A 183 9.15 -5.51 16.68
C GLY A 183 9.06 -4.44 17.78
N ARG A 184 9.62 -3.24 17.60
CA ARG A 184 9.44 -2.10 18.52
C ARG A 184 8.22 -1.30 18.11
N ASP A 185 7.32 -0.99 19.04
CA ASP A 185 6.23 -0.04 18.76
C ASP A 185 6.82 1.36 18.64
N VAL A 186 6.71 1.93 17.44
CA VAL A 186 7.20 3.26 17.11
C VAL A 186 6.11 4.32 17.28
N GLY A 187 4.84 3.92 17.50
CA GLY A 187 3.74 4.85 17.68
C GLY A 187 3.71 5.94 16.60
N TRP A 188 3.60 7.20 17.05
CA TRP A 188 3.64 8.36 16.18
C TRP A 188 5.04 8.71 15.63
N GLU A 189 6.12 8.19 16.21
CA GLU A 189 7.48 8.39 15.68
C GLU A 189 7.68 7.68 14.33
N GLY A 190 6.89 6.64 14.07
CA GLY A 190 6.89 5.94 12.78
C GLY A 190 6.32 6.76 11.62
N ILE A 191 5.55 7.82 11.91
CA ILE A 191 4.93 8.69 10.90
C ILE A 191 5.67 10.03 10.88
N SER A 192 6.33 10.33 9.76
CA SER A 192 7.12 11.55 9.59
C SER A 192 6.39 12.61 8.74
N LYS A 193 7.01 13.80 8.62
CA LYS A 193 6.48 15.01 7.95
C LYS A 193 5.27 15.60 8.68
N LYS A 194 4.64 16.61 8.07
CA LYS A 194 3.46 17.29 8.63
C LYS A 194 2.21 16.48 8.33
N TYR A 195 1.33 16.36 9.32
CA TYR A 195 0.01 15.72 9.21
C TYR A 195 -0.84 16.12 10.42
N ILE A 196 -2.13 15.75 10.38
CA ILE A 196 -3.09 15.98 11.45
C ILE A 196 -3.30 14.64 12.18
N ARG A 197 -3.01 14.60 13.48
CA ARG A 197 -3.29 13.43 14.33
C ARG A 197 -4.78 13.36 14.66
N LEU A 198 -5.32 12.15 14.67
CA LEU A 198 -6.67 11.87 15.12
C LEU A 198 -6.63 11.11 16.45
N ASP A 199 -7.49 11.50 17.39
CA ASP A 199 -7.62 10.82 18.69
C ASP A 199 -8.50 9.56 18.61
N LYS A 200 -9.27 9.41 17.52
CA LYS A 200 -10.16 8.29 17.26
C LYS A 200 -9.97 7.75 15.84
N PRO A 201 -10.17 6.45 15.63
CA PRO A 201 -10.08 5.86 14.30
C PRO A 201 -11.08 6.50 13.34
N VAL A 202 -10.69 6.58 12.07
CA VAL A 202 -11.60 6.91 10.97
C VAL A 202 -12.60 5.77 10.84
N MET A 203 -13.86 6.11 10.63
CA MET A 203 -14.93 5.13 10.45
C MET A 203 -14.73 4.38 9.13
N VAL A 204 -14.57 3.07 9.22
CA VAL A 204 -14.38 2.15 8.08
C VAL A 204 -15.16 0.87 8.33
N ALA A 205 -15.25 0.00 7.32
CA ALA A 205 -15.86 -1.32 7.51
C ALA A 205 -15.14 -2.11 8.63
N PRO A 206 -15.85 -2.95 9.40
CA PRO A 206 -15.21 -3.76 10.44
C PRO A 206 -14.16 -4.71 9.84
N VAL A 207 -12.95 -4.65 10.36
CA VAL A 207 -11.86 -5.59 10.04
C VAL A 207 -11.40 -6.20 11.36
N LEU A 208 -11.27 -7.54 11.39
CA LEU A 208 -10.65 -8.23 12.51
C LEU A 208 -9.25 -7.65 12.71
N THR A 209 -9.04 -6.97 13.83
CA THR A 209 -7.77 -6.29 14.10
C THR A 209 -7.03 -7.06 15.17
N GLU A 210 -5.85 -7.55 14.82
CA GLU A 210 -5.01 -8.36 15.69
C GLU A 210 -3.79 -7.57 16.15
N PRO A 211 -3.09 -8.00 17.22
CA PRO A 211 -1.78 -7.46 17.53
C PRO A 211 -0.83 -7.60 16.33
N ALA A 212 0.03 -6.62 16.10
CA ALA A 212 0.91 -6.56 14.93
C ALA A 212 1.83 -7.79 14.81
N ARG A 213 2.26 -8.37 15.93
CA ARG A 213 3.06 -9.61 15.95
C ARG A 213 2.25 -10.84 15.54
N VAL A 214 0.97 -10.89 15.89
CA VAL A 214 0.07 -11.98 15.48
C VAL A 214 -0.22 -11.87 14.00
N ALA A 215 -0.54 -10.66 13.52
CA ALA A 215 -0.71 -10.40 12.11
C ALA A 215 0.53 -10.75 11.30
N PHE A 216 1.75 -10.43 11.79
CA PHE A 216 2.99 -10.84 11.13
C PHE A 216 3.05 -12.36 10.86
N GLU A 217 2.81 -13.18 11.88
CA GLU A 217 2.84 -14.64 11.71
C GLU A 217 1.72 -15.14 10.80
N ARG A 218 0.51 -14.59 10.93
CA ARG A 218 -0.63 -15.00 10.12
C ARG A 218 -0.47 -14.61 8.66
N VAL A 219 -0.02 -13.41 8.35
CA VAL A 219 0.22 -12.97 6.95
C VAL A 219 1.21 -13.90 6.26
N LEU A 220 2.30 -14.26 6.92
CA LEU A 220 3.32 -15.15 6.35
C LEU A 220 2.84 -16.60 6.22
N THR A 221 1.90 -17.01 7.06
CA THR A 221 1.36 -18.37 7.04
C THR A 221 0.22 -18.50 6.02
N GLU A 222 -0.72 -17.56 6.04
CA GLU A 222 -2.02 -17.65 5.37
C GLU A 222 -2.07 -16.84 4.07
N GLY A 223 -1.41 -15.67 3.96
CA GLY A 223 -1.58 -14.75 2.84
C GLY A 223 -0.95 -15.20 1.51
N GLY A 224 -1.19 -14.48 0.42
CA GLY A 224 -0.80 -14.85 -0.93
C GLY A 224 -1.65 -16.01 -1.49
N ALA A 225 -1.29 -16.49 -2.67
CA ALA A 225 -1.86 -17.67 -3.31
C ALA A 225 -1.39 -18.96 -2.61
N SER A 226 -1.83 -19.14 -1.36
CA SER A 226 -1.30 -20.14 -0.42
C SER A 226 -1.97 -21.51 -0.52
N ARG A 227 -3.04 -21.65 -1.32
CA ARG A 227 -3.85 -22.86 -1.43
C ARG A 227 -3.85 -23.44 -2.84
N PRO A 228 -3.76 -24.78 -2.98
CA PRO A 228 -3.59 -25.78 -1.92
C PRO A 228 -2.19 -25.76 -1.29
N ASN A 229 -1.17 -25.30 -2.02
CA ASN A 229 0.20 -25.07 -1.55
C ASN A 229 0.73 -23.79 -2.21
N ARG A 230 1.71 -23.15 -1.59
CA ARG A 230 2.47 -22.06 -2.19
C ARG A 230 3.36 -22.58 -3.32
N ASP A 231 3.71 -21.70 -4.25
CA ASP A 231 4.82 -21.97 -5.15
C ASP A 231 6.17 -21.63 -4.50
N SER A 232 7.26 -21.93 -5.21
CA SER A 232 8.61 -21.69 -4.70
C SER A 232 8.95 -20.21 -4.50
N VAL A 233 8.25 -19.30 -5.18
CA VAL A 233 8.49 -17.85 -5.07
C VAL A 233 7.89 -17.36 -3.76
N ASP A 234 6.63 -17.67 -3.50
CA ASP A 234 5.95 -17.32 -2.26
C ASP A 234 6.61 -17.97 -1.03
N GLU A 235 7.05 -19.23 -1.14
CA GLU A 235 7.80 -19.92 -0.07
C GLU A 235 9.12 -19.22 0.25
N ARG A 236 9.84 -18.78 -0.78
CA ARG A 236 11.08 -18.02 -0.62
C ARG A 236 10.80 -16.67 0.04
N LEU A 237 9.80 -15.93 -0.42
CA LEU A 237 9.41 -14.64 0.17
C LEU A 237 9.08 -14.78 1.66
N VAL A 238 8.30 -15.79 2.04
CA VAL A 238 7.99 -16.06 3.46
C VAL A 238 9.27 -16.34 4.25
N THR A 239 10.17 -17.16 3.70
CA THR A 239 11.43 -17.52 4.34
C THR A 239 12.32 -16.30 4.56
N GLU A 240 12.49 -15.46 3.54
CA GLU A 240 13.29 -14.25 3.58
C GLU A 240 12.72 -13.24 4.60
N VAL A 241 11.40 -13.01 4.60
CA VAL A 241 10.77 -12.09 5.57
C VAL A 241 10.99 -12.57 7.01
N ARG A 242 10.91 -13.88 7.27
CA ARG A 242 11.17 -14.46 8.60
C ARG A 242 12.62 -14.26 9.03
N GLN A 243 13.56 -14.62 8.16
CA GLN A 243 14.99 -14.65 8.49
C GLN A 243 15.59 -13.25 8.56
N GLY A 244 15.22 -12.36 7.62
CA GLY A 244 15.74 -11.00 7.53
C GLY A 244 17.10 -10.92 6.86
#